data_AF-A0A259A8C5-F1
#
_entry.id   AF-A0A259A8C5-F1
#
_cell.length_a   1.000
_cell.length_b   1.000
_cell.length_c   1.000
_cell.angle_alpha   90.00
_cell.angle_beta   90.00
_cell.angle_gamma   90.00
#
_symmetry.space_group_name_H-M   'P 1'
#
loop_
_entity.id
_entity.type
_entity.pdbx_description
1 polymer ?
#
loop_
_entity_poly.entity_id
_entity_poly.type
_entity_poly.pdbx_seq_one_letter_code
_entity_poly.pdbx_strand_id
1 'polypeptide(L)'
;MAHTRKNERRVLSDGELEFVDKARHPALAEMAHADLHALIGHLRERRDRAQTIANSQRRALRGKGPGDVRYDKADLGNRQKASVLTDALTRARREMTRRNEKAAREELMANARHALALKQAAGGPHHPDGGPTANEGMRAKSRKRVDSLARPAEAGRVTKFVATAQAKKDNR
;
A
#
# COMPACT_ATOMS: atom_id res chain seq x y z
N MET A 1 -2.43 0.83 -22.03
CA MET A 1 -3.26 0.37 -23.18
C MET A 1 -2.67 -0.94 -23.62
N ALA A 2 -3.41 -2.04 -23.58
CA ALA A 2 -2.82 -3.35 -23.90
C ALA A 2 -2.32 -3.39 -25.35
N HIS A 3 -1.03 -3.70 -25.53
CA HIS A 3 -0.46 -3.91 -26.86
C HIS A 3 -0.97 -5.22 -27.48
N THR A 4 -1.13 -5.23 -28.81
CA THR A 4 -1.51 -6.44 -29.56
C THR A 4 -0.34 -7.41 -29.63
N ARG A 5 -0.60 -8.73 -29.66
CA ARG A 5 0.45 -9.76 -29.77
C ARG A 5 1.35 -9.57 -31.00
N LYS A 6 0.78 -9.10 -32.11
CA LYS A 6 1.53 -8.77 -33.32
C LYS A 6 2.56 -7.67 -33.05
N ASN A 7 2.19 -6.64 -32.29
CA ASN A 7 3.08 -5.56 -31.92
C ASN A 7 4.17 -6.03 -30.95
N GLU A 8 3.81 -6.86 -29.97
CA GLU A 8 4.77 -7.41 -29.01
C GLU A 8 5.85 -8.25 -29.72
N ARG A 9 5.47 -9.15 -30.63
CA ARG A 9 6.41 -9.96 -31.43
C ARG A 9 7.33 -9.13 -32.33
N ARG A 10 6.88 -7.95 -32.77
CA ARG A 10 7.68 -7.06 -33.62
C ARG A 10 8.77 -6.34 -32.82
N VAL A 11 8.51 -6.06 -31.56
CA VAL A 11 9.29 -5.10 -30.76
C VAL A 11 10.17 -5.80 -29.71
N LEU A 12 9.76 -6.98 -29.23
CA LEU A 12 10.46 -7.75 -28.21
C LEU A 12 11.40 -8.79 -28.85
N SER A 13 12.46 -9.15 -28.13
CA SER A 13 13.22 -10.37 -28.44
C SER A 13 12.49 -11.63 -27.93
N ASP A 14 12.87 -12.81 -28.42
CA ASP A 14 12.21 -14.07 -28.05
C ASP A 14 12.20 -14.31 -26.53
N GLY A 15 13.34 -14.12 -25.87
CA GLY A 15 13.41 -14.25 -24.42
C GLY A 15 12.58 -13.20 -23.67
N GLU A 16 12.34 -12.02 -24.24
CA GLU A 16 11.44 -11.02 -23.64
C GLU A 16 9.97 -11.37 -23.86
N LEU A 17 9.66 -11.91 -25.03
CA LEU A 17 8.33 -12.41 -25.37
C LEU A 17 7.91 -13.50 -24.38
N GLU A 18 8.80 -14.43 -24.04
CA GLU A 18 8.54 -15.47 -23.03
C GLU A 18 8.14 -14.89 -21.67
N PHE A 19 8.82 -13.85 -21.17
CA PHE A 19 8.44 -13.19 -19.92
C PHE A 19 7.09 -12.47 -20.03
N VAL A 20 6.81 -11.85 -21.18
CA VAL A 20 5.52 -11.19 -21.42
C VAL A 20 4.38 -12.20 -21.50
N ASP A 21 4.61 -13.37 -22.10
CA ASP A 21 3.64 -14.45 -22.17
C ASP A 21 3.39 -15.09 -20.79
N LYS A 22 4.44 -15.27 -19.98
CA LYS A 22 4.31 -15.66 -18.56
C LYS A 22 3.48 -14.68 -17.73
N ALA A 23 3.51 -13.39 -18.08
CA ALA A 23 2.71 -12.35 -17.43
C ALA A 23 1.25 -12.26 -17.92
N ARG A 24 0.78 -13.23 -18.72
CA ARG A 24 -0.62 -13.32 -19.18
C ARG A 24 -1.38 -14.38 -18.39
N HIS A 25 -2.70 -14.21 -18.31
CA HIS A 25 -3.59 -15.28 -17.86
C HIS A 25 -3.71 -16.37 -18.94
N PRO A 26 -3.82 -17.66 -18.57
CA PRO A 26 -3.93 -18.18 -17.20
C PRO A 26 -2.60 -18.37 -16.46
N ALA A 27 -1.46 -18.45 -17.16
CA ALA A 27 -0.15 -18.77 -16.58
C ALA A 27 0.24 -17.91 -15.36
N LEU A 28 -0.09 -16.62 -15.40
CA LEU A 28 0.16 -15.69 -14.29
C LEU A 28 -0.57 -16.09 -12.99
N ALA A 29 -1.76 -16.69 -13.08
CA ALA A 29 -2.55 -17.11 -11.93
C ALA A 29 -2.00 -18.41 -11.30
N GLU A 30 -1.46 -19.32 -12.11
CA GLU A 30 -0.95 -20.64 -11.69
C GLU A 30 0.48 -20.58 -11.12
N MET A 31 1.20 -19.50 -11.41
CA MET A 31 2.59 -19.29 -11.00
C MET A 31 2.75 -19.24 -9.48
N ALA A 32 3.82 -19.82 -8.92
CA ALA A 32 4.13 -19.71 -7.50
C ALA A 32 4.48 -18.27 -7.09
N HIS A 33 4.37 -17.93 -5.80
CA HIS A 33 4.63 -16.57 -5.31
C HIS A 33 6.10 -16.15 -5.52
N ALA A 34 7.05 -17.05 -5.29
CA ALA A 34 8.48 -16.80 -5.54
C ALA A 34 8.77 -16.54 -7.02
N ASP A 35 8.18 -17.35 -7.92
CA ASP A 35 8.35 -17.20 -9.37
C ASP A 35 7.74 -15.88 -9.88
N LEU A 36 6.59 -15.47 -9.31
CA LEU A 36 5.98 -14.18 -9.61
C LEU A 36 6.90 -13.01 -9.22
N HIS A 37 7.56 -13.10 -8.06
CA HIS A 37 8.53 -12.11 -7.62
C HIS A 37 9.73 -12.05 -8.58
N ALA A 38 10.28 -13.21 -8.98
CA ALA A 38 11.37 -13.30 -9.95
C ALA A 38 10.97 -12.72 -11.31
N LEU A 39 9.78 -13.05 -11.81
CA LEU A 39 9.22 -12.51 -13.06
C LEU A 39 9.14 -10.97 -13.03
N ILE A 40 8.66 -10.40 -11.91
CA ILE A 40 8.62 -8.94 -11.72
C ILE A 40 10.02 -8.34 -11.78
N GLY A 41 11.02 -9.01 -11.18
CA GLY A 41 12.42 -8.60 -11.25
C GLY A 41 12.94 -8.56 -12.68
N HIS A 42 12.78 -9.65 -13.43
CA HIS A 42 13.23 -9.75 -14.82
C HIS A 42 12.55 -8.74 -15.75
N LEU A 43 11.22 -8.55 -15.62
CA LEU A 43 10.48 -7.55 -16.40
C LEU A 43 10.95 -6.13 -16.10
N ARG A 44 11.22 -5.82 -14.83
CA ARG A 44 11.72 -4.50 -14.41
C ARG A 44 13.08 -4.22 -15.00
N GLU A 45 14.02 -5.14 -14.86
CA GLU A 45 15.38 -4.97 -15.35
C GLU A 45 15.40 -4.74 -16.88
N ARG A 46 14.66 -5.56 -17.63
CA ARG A 46 14.56 -5.43 -19.10
C ARG A 46 13.93 -4.12 -19.53
N ARG A 47 12.87 -3.68 -18.83
CA ARG A 47 12.22 -2.39 -19.06
C ARG A 47 13.19 -1.24 -18.79
N ASP A 48 13.91 -1.28 -17.67
CA ASP A 48 14.81 -0.21 -17.23
C ASP A 48 16.00 -0.09 -18.19
N ARG A 49 16.54 -1.22 -18.68
CA ARG A 49 17.51 -1.20 -19.77
C ARG A 49 16.95 -0.57 -21.05
N ALA A 50 15.77 -0.99 -21.51
CA ALA A 50 15.14 -0.43 -22.71
C ALA A 50 14.91 1.09 -22.58
N GLN A 51 14.44 1.53 -21.41
CA GLN A 51 14.22 2.94 -21.11
C GLN A 51 15.54 3.72 -21.04
N THR A 52 16.58 3.16 -20.45
CA THR A 52 17.92 3.77 -20.37
C THR A 52 18.50 3.98 -21.77
N ILE A 53 18.42 2.96 -22.64
CA ILE A 53 18.87 3.05 -24.03
C ILE A 53 18.06 4.11 -24.77
N ALA A 54 16.73 4.10 -24.66
CA ALA A 54 15.86 5.09 -25.32
C ALA A 54 16.14 6.54 -24.85
N ASN A 55 16.48 6.72 -23.58
CA ASN A 55 16.82 8.02 -23.01
C ASN A 55 18.21 8.49 -23.46
N SER A 56 19.19 7.58 -23.48
CA SER A 56 20.55 7.86 -23.98
C SER A 56 20.52 8.27 -25.45
N GLN A 57 19.81 7.50 -26.30
CA GLN A 57 19.62 7.82 -27.72
C GLN A 57 18.96 9.19 -27.91
N ARG A 58 17.91 9.50 -27.14
CA ARG A 58 17.25 10.82 -27.17
C ARG A 58 18.20 11.95 -26.76
N ARG A 59 19.03 11.72 -25.75
CA ARG A 59 19.96 12.70 -25.23
C ARG A 59 21.07 12.98 -26.24
N ALA A 60 21.56 11.93 -26.91
CA ALA A 60 22.58 12.03 -27.92
C ALA A 60 22.05 12.69 -29.22
N LEU A 61 20.79 12.42 -29.64
CA LEU A 61 20.10 13.19 -30.69
C LEU A 61 19.98 14.69 -30.39
N ARG A 62 19.92 15.06 -29.10
CA ARG A 62 19.89 16.45 -28.65
C ARG A 62 21.28 17.08 -28.52
N GLY A 63 22.35 16.37 -28.93
CA GLY A 63 23.73 16.80 -28.77
C GLY A 63 24.21 16.85 -27.31
N LYS A 64 23.45 16.26 -26.38
CA LYS A 64 23.74 16.30 -24.93
C LYS A 64 24.32 14.99 -24.40
N GLY A 65 24.52 13.99 -25.24
CA GLY A 65 24.93 12.64 -24.86
C GLY A 65 26.25 12.23 -25.52
N PRO A 66 26.91 11.18 -25.01
CA PRO A 66 28.14 10.68 -25.62
C PRO A 66 27.83 9.99 -26.96
N GLY A 67 28.55 10.40 -28.02
CA GLY A 67 28.56 9.74 -29.33
C GLY A 67 27.91 10.54 -30.47
N ASP A 68 28.38 10.28 -31.68
CA ASP A 68 27.86 10.81 -32.94
C ASP A 68 26.64 9.97 -33.37
N VAL A 69 25.43 10.51 -33.21
CA VAL A 69 24.20 9.73 -33.44
C VAL A 69 23.83 9.77 -34.91
N ARG A 70 23.98 8.63 -35.59
CA ARG A 70 23.33 8.43 -36.89
C ARG A 70 21.82 8.31 -36.66
N TYR A 71 21.04 9.24 -37.22
CA TYR A 71 19.58 9.32 -37.11
C TYR A 71 18.89 7.98 -37.42
N ASP A 72 19.43 7.19 -38.34
CA ASP A 72 18.90 5.89 -38.75
C ASP A 72 18.85 4.84 -37.64
N LYS A 73 19.63 5.00 -36.56
CA LYS A 73 19.66 4.09 -35.39
C LYS A 73 18.95 4.66 -34.15
N ALA A 74 18.45 5.89 -34.21
CA ALA A 74 18.21 6.70 -33.03
C ALA A 74 16.87 6.46 -32.31
N ASP A 75 15.95 5.70 -32.92
CA ASP A 75 14.71 5.26 -32.27
C ASP A 75 14.36 3.82 -32.71
N LEU A 76 15.24 2.87 -32.36
CA LEU A 76 15.14 1.42 -32.60
C LEU A 76 13.91 0.73 -31.97
N GLY A 77 12.84 1.46 -31.66
CA GLY A 77 11.65 0.92 -31.01
C GLY A 77 11.80 0.72 -29.50
N ASN A 78 12.90 1.15 -28.88
CA ASN A 78 13.17 0.95 -27.45
C ASN A 78 12.10 1.58 -26.53
N ARG A 79 11.46 2.69 -26.93
CA ARG A 79 10.32 3.25 -26.18
C ARG A 79 9.08 2.36 -26.26
N GLN A 80 8.78 1.84 -27.44
CA GLN A 80 7.68 0.90 -27.63
C GLN A 80 7.94 -0.41 -26.87
N LYS A 81 9.19 -0.86 -26.86
CA LYS A 81 9.63 -2.00 -26.06
C LYS A 81 9.43 -1.76 -24.57
N ALA A 82 9.85 -0.60 -24.07
CA ALA A 82 9.62 -0.21 -22.68
C ALA A 82 8.12 -0.11 -22.34
N SER A 83 7.27 0.37 -23.25
CA SER A 83 5.82 0.42 -23.01
C SER A 83 5.20 -0.98 -22.92
N VAL A 84 5.57 -1.89 -23.83
CA VAL A 84 5.14 -3.29 -23.80
C VAL A 84 5.57 -3.99 -22.50
N LEU A 85 6.83 -3.81 -22.10
CA LEU A 85 7.34 -4.38 -20.85
C LEU A 85 6.66 -3.77 -19.61
N THR A 86 6.29 -2.48 -19.66
CA THR A 86 5.54 -1.81 -18.59
C THR A 86 4.14 -2.40 -18.42
N ASP A 87 3.46 -2.71 -19.53
CA ASP A 87 2.16 -3.37 -19.48
C ASP A 87 2.25 -4.76 -18.83
N ALA A 88 3.23 -5.58 -19.25
CA ALA A 88 3.45 -6.90 -18.67
C ALA A 88 3.79 -6.82 -17.17
N LEU A 89 4.67 -5.89 -16.80
CA LEU A 89 5.02 -5.62 -15.40
C LEU A 89 3.80 -5.18 -14.58
N THR A 90 2.90 -4.38 -15.16
CA THR A 90 1.68 -3.93 -14.49
C THR A 90 0.74 -5.10 -14.21
N ARG A 91 0.60 -6.05 -15.16
CA ARG A 91 -0.20 -7.28 -14.94
C ARG A 91 0.40 -8.11 -13.80
N ALA A 92 1.71 -8.37 -13.84
CA ALA A 92 2.38 -9.16 -12.80
C ALA A 92 2.29 -8.50 -11.41
N ARG A 93 2.47 -7.18 -11.32
CA ARG A 93 2.30 -6.44 -10.06
C ARG A 93 0.88 -6.50 -9.51
N ARG A 94 -0.13 -6.38 -10.38
CA ARG A 94 -1.54 -6.49 -9.96
C ARG A 94 -1.84 -7.85 -9.37
N GLU A 95 -1.30 -8.93 -9.95
CA GLU A 95 -1.45 -10.27 -9.39
C GLU A 95 -0.77 -10.39 -8.02
N MET A 96 0.43 -9.82 -7.86
CA MET A 96 1.12 -9.79 -6.57
C MET A 96 0.32 -9.05 -5.50
N THR A 97 -0.20 -7.86 -5.84
CA THR A 97 -1.07 -7.08 -4.97
C THR A 97 -2.33 -7.87 -4.60
N ARG A 98 -3.00 -8.50 -5.58
CA ARG A 98 -4.18 -9.33 -5.34
C ARG A 98 -3.91 -10.46 -4.34
N ARG A 99 -2.76 -11.14 -4.45
CA ARG A 99 -2.35 -12.21 -3.52
C ARG A 99 -2.11 -11.66 -2.12
N ASN A 100 -1.41 -10.54 -2.01
CA ASN A 100 -1.12 -9.91 -0.72
C ASN A 100 -2.39 -9.39 -0.03
N GLU A 101 -3.30 -8.76 -0.77
CA GLU A 101 -4.60 -8.31 -0.25
C GLU A 101 -5.44 -9.49 0.24
N LYS A 102 -5.43 -10.61 -0.49
CA LYS A 102 -6.11 -11.84 -0.07
C LYS A 102 -5.53 -12.39 1.23
N ALA A 103 -4.21 -12.51 1.32
CA ALA A 103 -3.52 -12.98 2.53
C ALA A 103 -3.78 -12.06 3.73
N ALA A 104 -3.66 -10.75 3.55
CA ALA A 104 -3.92 -9.76 4.60
C ALA A 104 -5.38 -9.81 5.09
N ARG A 105 -6.34 -10.06 4.19
CA ARG A 105 -7.75 -10.24 4.57
C ARG A 105 -7.96 -11.50 5.40
N GLU A 106 -7.31 -12.61 5.03
CA GLU A 106 -7.38 -13.87 5.78
C GLU A 106 -6.77 -13.71 7.18
N GLU A 107 -5.61 -13.07 7.29
CA GLU A 107 -4.96 -12.74 8.57
C GLU A 107 -5.85 -11.85 9.45
N LEU A 108 -6.45 -10.79 8.88
CA LEU A 108 -7.37 -9.91 9.60
C LEU A 108 -8.56 -10.69 10.17
N MET A 109 -9.15 -11.59 9.39
CA MET A 109 -10.26 -12.43 9.85
C MET A 109 -9.82 -13.38 10.98
N ALA A 110 -8.65 -13.99 10.88
CA ALA A 110 -8.10 -14.86 11.91
C ALA A 110 -7.86 -14.09 13.23
N ASN A 111 -7.24 -12.92 13.15
CA ASN A 111 -6.98 -12.05 14.29
C ASN A 111 -8.28 -11.57 14.95
N ALA A 112 -9.28 -11.19 14.15
CA ALA A 112 -10.59 -10.77 14.67
C ALA A 112 -11.31 -11.91 15.41
N ARG A 113 -11.26 -13.14 14.87
CA ARG A 113 -11.82 -14.33 15.54
C ARG A 113 -11.09 -14.64 16.84
N HIS A 114 -9.76 -14.56 16.85
CA HIS A 114 -8.96 -14.75 18.05
C HIS A 114 -9.28 -13.71 19.13
N ALA A 115 -9.35 -12.43 18.76
CA ALA A 115 -9.71 -11.35 19.68
C ALA A 115 -11.15 -11.52 20.24
N LEU A 116 -12.09 -11.95 19.40
CA LEU A 116 -13.45 -12.27 19.84
C LEU A 116 -13.45 -13.40 20.88
N ALA A 117 -12.71 -14.49 20.61
CA ALA A 117 -12.60 -15.61 21.52
C ALA A 117 -11.98 -15.20 22.87
N LEU A 118 -10.93 -14.37 22.87
CA LEU A 118 -10.34 -13.81 24.09
C LEU A 118 -11.34 -12.94 24.87
N LYS A 119 -12.11 -12.09 24.16
CA LYS A 119 -13.13 -11.26 24.80
C LYS A 119 -14.25 -12.11 25.41
N GLN A 120 -14.67 -13.17 24.73
CA GLN A 120 -15.66 -14.10 25.26
C GLN A 120 -15.14 -14.87 26.47
N ALA A 121 -13.88 -15.32 26.43
CA ALA A 121 -13.23 -16.03 27.54
C ALA A 121 -12.98 -15.13 28.76
N ALA A 122 -12.66 -13.85 28.54
CA ALA A 122 -12.50 -12.86 29.61
C ALA A 122 -13.84 -12.51 30.31
N GLY A 123 -14.97 -12.86 29.69
CA GLY A 123 -16.30 -12.48 30.17
C GLY A 123 -16.63 -11.00 29.95
N GLY A 124 -17.86 -10.62 30.32
CA GLY A 124 -18.24 -9.22 30.39
C GLY A 124 -17.53 -8.53 31.56
N PRO A 125 -17.21 -7.23 31.48
CA PRO A 125 -16.81 -6.48 32.67
C PRO A 125 -17.89 -6.67 33.73
N HIS A 126 -17.50 -6.99 34.97
CA HIS A 126 -18.46 -7.01 36.07
C HIS A 126 -18.97 -5.58 36.26
N HIS A 127 -20.17 -5.32 35.78
CA HIS A 127 -20.86 -4.07 36.08
C HIS A 127 -21.37 -4.21 37.53
N PRO A 128 -21.23 -3.18 38.37
CA PRO A 128 -21.93 -3.21 39.64
C PRO A 128 -23.41 -3.44 39.36
N ASP A 129 -24.04 -4.29 40.16
CA ASP A 129 -25.48 -4.48 40.09
C ASP A 129 -26.17 -3.11 40.11
N GLY A 130 -27.30 -3.02 39.40
CA GLY A 130 -28.12 -1.83 39.41
C GLY A 130 -28.38 -1.44 40.87
N GLY A 131 -27.74 -0.36 41.32
CA GLY A 131 -27.96 0.18 42.65
C GLY A 131 -29.46 0.44 42.84
N PRO A 132 -29.95 0.49 44.08
CA PRO A 132 -31.38 0.58 44.36
C PRO A 132 -32.07 1.64 43.50
N THR A 133 -32.88 1.18 42.54
CA THR A 133 -33.76 2.03 41.73
C THR A 133 -35.01 2.31 42.54
N ALA A 134 -35.61 3.49 42.37
CA ALA A 134 -36.83 3.83 43.05
C ALA A 134 -37.98 2.94 42.56
N ASN A 135 -38.38 1.94 43.35
CA ASN A 135 -39.71 1.35 43.25
C ASN A 135 -40.71 2.30 43.95
N GLU A 136 -42.02 2.10 43.75
CA GLU A 136 -43.11 2.85 44.42
C GLU A 136 -42.90 2.85 45.95
N GLY A 137 -42.20 3.86 46.47
CA GLY A 137 -41.90 3.98 47.90
C GLY A 137 -40.48 4.41 48.27
N MET A 138 -39.48 4.25 47.41
CA MET A 138 -38.13 4.78 47.69
C MET A 138 -37.98 6.22 47.18
N ARG A 139 -37.78 7.18 48.10
CA ARG A 139 -37.45 8.57 47.74
C ARG A 139 -35.99 8.68 47.32
N ALA A 140 -35.75 9.31 46.16
CA ALA A 140 -34.41 9.58 45.64
C ALA A 140 -33.56 10.35 46.67
N LYS A 141 -32.41 9.80 47.06
CA LYS A 141 -31.42 10.54 47.87
C LYS A 141 -30.86 11.68 47.04
N SER A 142 -30.83 12.88 47.60
CA SER A 142 -30.23 14.04 46.94
C SER A 142 -28.74 13.78 46.71
N ARG A 143 -28.29 13.88 45.47
CA ARG A 143 -26.86 13.91 45.15
C ARG A 143 -26.27 15.18 45.77
N LYS A 144 -25.27 15.04 46.65
CA LYS A 144 -24.39 16.15 47.01
C LYS A 144 -23.64 16.53 45.73
N ARG A 145 -24.04 17.63 45.09
CA ARG A 145 -23.23 18.24 44.03
C ARG A 145 -21.93 18.66 44.69
N VAL A 146 -20.82 18.10 44.22
CA VAL A 146 -19.49 18.55 44.63
C VAL A 146 -19.29 19.91 43.98
N ASP A 147 -18.86 20.89 44.76
CA ASP A 147 -18.54 22.20 44.21
C ASP A 147 -17.40 22.06 43.20
N SER A 148 -17.53 22.74 42.06
CA SER A 148 -16.50 22.78 41.04
C SER A 148 -15.25 23.43 41.64
N LEU A 149 -14.21 22.63 41.90
CA LEU A 149 -12.95 23.08 42.52
C LEU A 149 -12.24 24.17 41.70
N ALA A 150 -12.54 24.27 40.40
CA ALA A 150 -11.97 25.26 39.50
C ALA A 150 -13.04 25.89 38.60
N ARG A 151 -12.78 27.10 38.12
CA ARG A 151 -13.64 27.74 37.12
C ARG A 151 -13.45 27.02 35.77
N PRO A 152 -14.50 26.80 34.96
CA PRO A 152 -14.37 26.12 33.66
C PRO A 152 -13.29 26.75 32.74
N ALA A 153 -13.05 28.06 32.85
CA ALA A 153 -12.01 28.77 32.12
C ALA A 153 -10.57 28.40 32.55
N GLU A 154 -10.36 27.93 33.79
CA GLU A 154 -9.04 27.53 34.29
C GLU A 154 -8.58 26.19 33.69
N ALA A 155 -9.51 25.26 33.44
CA ALA A 155 -9.17 23.96 32.85
C ALA A 155 -8.50 24.11 31.47
N GLY A 156 -9.05 24.99 30.62
CA GLY A 156 -8.46 25.28 29.30
C GLY A 156 -7.09 25.96 29.41
N ARG A 157 -6.93 26.90 30.36
CA ARG A 157 -5.66 27.58 30.62
C ARG A 157 -4.57 26.60 31.08
N VAL A 158 -4.88 25.75 32.06
CA VAL A 158 -3.93 24.76 32.60
C VAL A 158 -3.54 23.76 31.50
N THR A 159 -4.51 23.27 30.72
CA THR A 159 -4.24 22.35 29.61
C THR A 159 -3.29 22.96 28.58
N LYS A 160 -3.50 24.23 28.19
CA LYS A 160 -2.61 24.93 27.25
C LYS A 160 -1.23 25.22 27.84
N PHE A 161 -1.16 25.55 29.12
CA PHE A 161 0.11 25.74 29.82
C PHE A 161 0.96 24.46 29.81
N VAL A 162 0.37 23.32 30.20
CA VAL A 162 1.06 22.02 30.20
C VAL A 162 1.47 21.61 28.79
N ALA A 163 0.60 21.76 27.79
CA ALA A 163 0.92 21.44 26.41
C ALA A 163 2.11 22.27 25.87
N THR A 164 2.17 23.56 26.22
CA THR A 164 3.26 24.44 25.81
C THR A 164 4.57 24.08 26.50
N ALA A 165 4.52 23.73 27.79
CA ALA A 165 5.69 23.26 28.53
C ALA A 165 6.23 21.93 27.98
N GLN A 166 5.34 21.00 27.62
CA GLN A 166 5.71 19.72 27.02
C GLN A 166 6.37 19.89 25.64
N ALA A 167 5.78 20.71 24.77
CA ALA A 167 6.37 21.02 23.46
C ALA A 167 7.77 21.65 23.58
N LYS A 168 8.00 22.48 24.61
CA LYS A 168 9.33 23.04 24.90
C LYS A 168 10.33 21.98 25.36
N LYS A 169 9.87 20.97 26.10
CA LYS A 169 10.70 19.85 26.55
C LYS A 169 11.05 18.90 25.40
N ASP A 170 10.10 18.64 24.50
CA ASP A 170 10.30 17.72 23.37
C ASP A 170 11.19 18.32 22.27
N ASN A 171 11.28 19.65 22.18
CA ASN A 171 12.17 20.37 21.27
C ASN A 171 13.61 20.55 21.80
N ARG A 172 13.95 19.96 22.95
CA ARG A 172 15.27 20.06 23.59
C ARG A 172 16.01 18.73 23.51
#